data_AF-A0A957SV05-F1
#
_entry.id   AF-A0A957SV05-F1
#
_cell.length_a   1.000
_cell.length_b   1.000
_cell.length_c   1.000
_cell.angle_alpha   90.00
_cell.angle_beta   90.00
_cell.angle_gamma   90.00
#
_symmetry.space_group_name_H-M   'P 1'
#
loop_
_entity.id
_entity.type
_entity.pdbx_description
1 polymer ?
#
loop_
_entity_poly.entity_id
_entity_poly.type
_entity_poly.pdbx_seq_one_letter_code
_entity_poly.pdbx_strand_id
1 'polypeptide(L)'
;MQLSRYQIPIGTWLIALAGFFCLLATLQQSAAGKVDARAPRAPAAVVAGALESHPVTQISDTICRSVTAVPQRECEGLLAIYLSTGGADWDVRTNWLRQASVASPCDWAGVRCDGGHVTRLLLAGNGLHGQLPRLIGSFPFLTHLQLADNQLQGPVPAEICDLVDTVQLATFSYNQL
;
A
#
# COMPACT_ATOMS: atom_id res chain seq x y z
N MET A 1 -35.15 17.08 24.62
CA MET A 1 -34.89 15.91 23.77
C MET A 1 -34.00 16.33 22.61
N GLN A 2 -32.71 16.09 22.74
CA GLN A 2 -31.73 16.20 21.64
C GLN A 2 -31.03 14.85 21.62
N LEU A 3 -31.30 14.03 20.61
CA LEU A 3 -30.56 12.80 20.35
C LEU A 3 -29.24 13.23 19.73
N SER A 4 -28.19 13.35 20.56
CA SER A 4 -26.83 13.45 20.07
C SER A 4 -26.54 12.18 19.26
N ARG A 5 -26.37 12.34 17.95
CA ARG A 5 -25.87 11.28 17.08
C ARG A 5 -24.49 10.87 17.60
N TYR A 6 -24.44 9.71 18.24
CA TYR A 6 -23.19 9.07 18.62
C TYR A 6 -22.52 8.60 17.33
N GLN A 7 -21.65 9.43 16.78
CA GLN A 7 -20.84 9.12 15.61
C GLN A 7 -19.74 8.18 16.11
N ILE A 8 -19.91 6.88 15.86
CA ILE A 8 -18.88 5.89 16.16
C ILE A 8 -17.70 6.20 15.22
N PRO A 9 -16.51 6.60 15.73
CA PRO A 9 -15.36 6.76 14.87
C PRO A 9 -14.99 5.39 14.30
N ILE A 10 -14.72 5.34 13.00
CA ILE A 10 -14.39 4.10 12.25
C ILE A 10 -13.04 3.49 12.73
N GLY A 11 -12.34 4.13 13.68
CA GLY A 11 -11.06 3.70 14.22
C GLY A 11 -11.16 2.99 15.57
N THR A 12 -11.48 1.70 15.57
CA THR A 12 -10.98 0.74 16.58
C THR A 12 -11.19 -0.68 16.07
N TRP A 13 -10.37 -1.10 15.11
CA TRP A 13 -10.20 -2.52 14.79
C TRP A 13 -8.91 -2.99 15.45
N LEU A 14 -8.96 -3.15 16.77
CA LEU A 14 -7.93 -3.86 17.52
C LEU A 14 -8.11 -5.35 17.23
N ILE A 15 -7.14 -5.91 16.51
CA ILE A 15 -6.91 -7.35 16.32
C ILE A 15 -8.07 -8.02 15.56
N ALA A 16 -7.98 -8.07 14.24
CA ALA A 16 -8.88 -8.88 13.44
C ALA A 16 -8.11 -10.03 12.77
N LEU A 17 -8.60 -11.25 12.97
CA LEU A 17 -8.20 -12.40 12.18
C LEU A 17 -8.38 -12.05 10.69
N ALA A 18 -7.41 -12.43 9.87
CA ALA A 18 -7.20 -11.97 8.50
C ALA A 18 -8.45 -11.98 7.58
N GLY A 19 -9.45 -12.81 7.86
CA GLY A 19 -10.72 -12.85 7.14
C GLY A 19 -11.57 -11.56 7.20
N PHE A 20 -11.46 -10.75 8.26
CA PHE A 20 -12.22 -9.49 8.36
C PHE A 20 -11.63 -8.37 7.49
N PHE A 21 -10.32 -8.41 7.23
CA PHE A 21 -9.61 -7.41 6.42
C PHE A 21 -10.07 -7.39 4.97
N CYS A 22 -10.22 -8.57 4.37
CA CYS A 22 -10.64 -8.67 2.97
C CYS A 22 -12.10 -8.22 2.78
N LEU A 23 -12.96 -8.54 3.75
CA LEU A 23 -14.37 -8.13 3.72
C LEU A 23 -14.52 -6.60 3.81
N LEU A 24 -13.73 -5.93 4.66
CA LEU A 24 -13.75 -4.46 4.74
C LEU A 24 -13.22 -3.80 3.46
N ALA A 25 -12.09 -4.27 2.91
CA ALA A 25 -11.51 -3.73 1.68
C ALA A 25 -12.50 -3.82 0.50
N THR A 26 -13.19 -4.95 0.37
CA THR A 26 -14.22 -5.15 -0.66
C THR A 26 -15.47 -4.29 -0.44
N LEU A 27 -15.90 -4.09 0.81
CA LEU A 27 -17.02 -3.19 1.14
C LEU A 27 -16.71 -1.72 0.84
N GLN A 28 -15.48 -1.26 1.11
CA GLN A 28 -15.06 0.11 0.77
C GLN A 28 -15.02 0.37 -0.73
N GLN A 29 -14.61 -0.62 -1.54
CA GLN A 29 -14.59 -0.50 -2.99
C GLN A 29 -16.00 -0.49 -3.61
N SER A 30 -16.94 -1.24 -3.04
CA SER A 30 -18.34 -1.28 -3.50
C SER A 30 -19.05 0.09 -3.39
N ALA A 31 -18.69 0.90 -2.39
CA ALA A 31 -19.24 2.25 -2.21
C ALA A 31 -18.72 3.29 -3.23
N ALA A 32 -17.58 3.04 -3.87
CA ALA A 32 -16.98 3.95 -4.86
C ALA A 32 -17.54 3.79 -6.29
N GLY A 33 -18.41 2.79 -6.53
CA GLY A 33 -18.82 2.34 -7.86
C GLY A 33 -20.13 2.92 -8.44
N LYS A 34 -20.73 3.98 -7.88
CA LYS A 34 -22.01 4.52 -8.40
C LYS A 34 -21.93 5.98 -8.84
N VAL A 35 -21.38 6.20 -10.03
CA VAL A 35 -21.62 7.41 -10.84
C VAL A 35 -22.02 6.99 -12.25
N ASP A 36 -23.25 7.37 -12.64
CA ASP A 36 -23.90 7.00 -13.90
C ASP A 36 -23.16 7.61 -15.11
N ALA A 37 -22.48 6.77 -15.90
CA ALA A 37 -21.87 7.18 -17.17
C ALA A 37 -22.78 6.84 -18.36
N ARG A 38 -23.70 7.76 -18.70
CA ARG A 38 -24.32 7.79 -20.04
C ARG A 38 -23.37 8.51 -20.99
N ALA A 39 -22.46 7.76 -21.64
CA ALA A 39 -21.58 8.30 -22.67
C ALA A 39 -22.30 8.47 -24.03
N PRO A 40 -22.09 9.58 -24.78
CA PRO A 40 -22.51 9.66 -26.18
C PRO A 40 -21.49 8.99 -27.12
N ARG A 41 -21.99 8.35 -28.18
CA ARG A 41 -21.19 7.74 -29.26
C ARG A 41 -20.71 8.79 -30.27
N ALA A 42 -19.44 8.71 -30.66
CA ALA A 42 -18.89 9.21 -31.91
C ALA A 42 -17.68 8.35 -32.33
N PRO A 43 -17.29 8.33 -33.63
CA PRO A 43 -16.95 7.08 -34.31
C PRO A 43 -15.45 6.75 -34.37
N ALA A 44 -15.20 5.49 -34.71
CA ALA A 44 -13.89 4.86 -34.88
C ALA A 44 -13.02 5.55 -35.95
N ALA A 45 -11.75 5.79 -35.64
CA ALA A 45 -10.59 5.33 -36.41
C ALA A 45 -9.24 5.75 -35.80
N VAL A 46 -8.25 4.92 -36.11
CA VAL A 46 -6.78 5.10 -36.06
C VAL A 46 -6.09 4.72 -34.75
N VAL A 47 -5.29 3.66 -34.90
CA VAL A 47 -4.38 3.01 -33.95
C VAL A 47 -3.37 4.02 -33.41
N ALA A 48 -3.49 4.37 -32.12
CA ALA A 48 -2.43 4.95 -31.32
C ALA A 48 -1.91 3.87 -30.36
N GLY A 49 -0.68 3.42 -30.61
CA GLY A 49 0.03 2.50 -29.73
C GLY A 49 0.29 3.13 -28.37
N ALA A 50 -0.13 2.41 -27.33
CA ALA A 50 0.36 2.41 -25.95
C ALA A 50 1.24 3.61 -25.51
N LEU A 51 0.62 4.60 -24.87
CA LEU A 51 1.31 5.62 -24.10
C LEU A 51 0.42 6.15 -22.95
N GLU A 52 -0.04 5.25 -22.08
CA GLU A 52 -0.56 5.61 -20.75
C GLU A 52 -0.09 4.59 -19.70
N SER A 53 1.20 4.61 -19.34
CA SER A 53 1.68 4.10 -18.05
C SER A 53 3.01 4.74 -17.61
N HIS A 54 2.86 5.95 -17.08
CA HIS A 54 3.46 6.51 -15.85
C HIS A 54 4.98 6.30 -15.56
N PRO A 55 5.75 7.38 -15.31
CA PRO A 55 7.21 7.36 -15.07
C PRO A 55 7.64 6.55 -13.83
N VAL A 56 6.72 6.21 -12.93
CA VAL A 56 6.96 5.43 -11.71
C VAL A 56 7.47 4.02 -12.03
N THR A 57 6.92 3.37 -13.05
CA THR A 57 7.28 2.00 -13.44
C THR A 57 8.74 1.88 -13.89
N GLN A 58 9.26 2.92 -14.56
CA GLN A 58 10.63 2.95 -15.07
C GLN A 58 11.68 3.14 -13.97
N ILE A 59 11.36 3.96 -12.95
CA ILE A 59 12.24 4.17 -11.79
C ILE A 59 12.35 2.88 -10.97
N SER A 60 11.22 2.20 -10.78
CA SER A 60 11.17 0.95 -10.02
C SER A 60 11.93 -0.18 -10.67
N ASP A 61 11.75 -0.36 -11.98
CA ASP A 61 12.51 -1.34 -12.76
C ASP A 61 14.02 -1.15 -12.63
N THR A 62 14.49 0.09 -12.70
CA THR A 62 15.93 0.36 -12.69
C THR A 62 16.55 0.05 -11.33
N ILE A 63 15.87 0.40 -10.23
CA ILE A 63 16.37 0.16 -8.87
C ILE A 63 16.28 -1.33 -8.53
N CYS A 64 15.11 -1.94 -8.74
CA CYS A 64 14.82 -3.29 -8.27
C CYS A 64 15.48 -4.40 -9.10
N ARG A 65 15.88 -4.15 -10.35
CA ARG A 65 16.67 -5.11 -11.15
C ARG A 65 18.01 -5.47 -10.52
N SER A 66 18.58 -4.59 -9.70
CA SER A 66 19.90 -4.79 -9.07
C SER A 66 19.83 -5.30 -7.62
N VAL A 67 18.62 -5.38 -7.05
CA VAL A 67 18.40 -5.90 -5.70
C VAL A 67 18.41 -7.42 -5.75
N THR A 68 19.22 -8.04 -4.90
CA THR A 68 19.29 -9.51 -4.76
C THR A 68 18.83 -10.02 -3.40
N ALA A 69 18.64 -9.13 -2.42
CA ALA A 69 18.29 -9.50 -1.06
C ALA A 69 16.81 -9.91 -0.89
N VAL A 70 15.93 -9.45 -1.79
CA VAL A 70 14.50 -9.81 -1.86
C VAL A 70 14.07 -9.95 -3.32
N PRO A 71 12.98 -10.69 -3.63
CA PRO A 71 12.43 -10.76 -4.98
C PRO A 71 12.11 -9.39 -5.57
N GLN A 72 12.25 -9.27 -6.90
CA GLN A 72 11.99 -8.02 -7.61
C GLN A 72 10.60 -7.43 -7.30
N ARG A 73 9.55 -8.27 -7.24
CA ARG A 73 8.18 -7.88 -6.87
C ARG A 73 8.08 -7.22 -5.50
N GLU A 74 8.83 -7.71 -4.51
CA GLU A 74 8.83 -7.14 -3.16
C GLU A 74 9.54 -5.79 -3.14
N CYS A 75 10.66 -5.66 -3.85
CA CYS A 75 11.32 -4.37 -4.02
C CYS A 75 10.38 -3.34 -4.69
N GLU A 76 9.69 -3.73 -5.76
CA GLU A 76 8.70 -2.89 -6.45
C GLU A 76 7.56 -2.49 -5.50
N GLY A 77 7.10 -3.42 -4.65
CA GLY A 77 6.10 -3.14 -3.62
C GLY A 77 6.56 -2.11 -2.59
N LEU A 78 7.80 -2.23 -2.10
CA LEU A 78 8.34 -1.25 -1.14
C LEU A 78 8.45 0.13 -1.79
N LEU A 79 8.97 0.19 -3.02
CA LEU A 79 9.10 1.45 -3.74
C LEU A 79 7.75 2.08 -4.07
N ALA A 80 6.75 1.26 -4.42
CA ALA A 80 5.39 1.75 -4.62
C ALA A 80 4.83 2.38 -3.34
N ILE A 81 5.05 1.76 -2.17
CA ILE A 81 4.64 2.33 -0.87
C ILE A 81 5.34 3.66 -0.64
N TYR A 82 6.66 3.72 -0.82
CA TYR A 82 7.42 4.95 -0.65
C TYR A 82 6.92 6.07 -1.55
N LEU A 83 6.74 5.79 -2.85
CA LEU A 83 6.35 6.80 -3.82
C LEU A 83 4.88 7.23 -3.69
N SER A 84 3.98 6.30 -3.36
CA SER A 84 2.55 6.62 -3.25
C SER A 84 2.15 7.24 -1.92
N THR A 85 3.00 7.13 -0.90
CA THR A 85 2.69 7.60 0.46
C THR A 85 3.58 8.75 0.97
N GLY A 86 4.22 9.48 0.06
CA GLY A 86 4.97 10.69 0.40
C GLY A 86 6.33 10.42 1.06
N GLY A 87 7.04 9.38 0.63
CA GLY A 87 8.29 8.89 1.23
C GLY A 87 9.40 9.92 1.45
N ALA A 88 9.43 10.98 0.65
CA ALA A 88 10.39 12.08 0.83
C ALA A 88 10.15 12.88 2.12
N ASP A 89 8.90 12.89 2.60
CA ASP A 89 8.43 13.67 3.75
C ASP A 89 8.24 12.82 5.02
N TRP A 90 8.46 11.50 4.94
CA TRP A 90 8.38 10.63 6.13
C TRP A 90 9.39 11.05 7.20
N ASP A 91 8.98 10.93 8.46
CA ASP A 91 9.82 11.30 9.62
C ASP A 91 11.09 10.44 9.69
N VAL A 92 10.94 9.13 9.50
CA VAL A 92 12.00 8.14 9.47
C VAL A 92 12.04 7.48 8.09
N ARG A 93 13.08 7.82 7.32
CA ARG A 93 13.33 7.29 5.96
C ARG A 93 14.77 6.84 5.75
N THR A 94 15.46 6.45 6.82
CA THR A 94 16.85 6.00 6.75
C THR A 94 17.01 4.86 5.73
N ASN A 95 17.98 5.02 4.83
CA ASN A 95 18.33 4.12 3.73
C ASN A 95 17.28 3.94 2.61
N TRP A 96 16.07 4.47 2.73
CA TRP A 96 15.09 4.44 1.64
C TRP A 96 15.63 5.15 0.39
N LEU A 97 15.45 4.54 -0.78
CA LEU A 97 15.97 4.97 -2.08
C LEU A 97 17.49 5.15 -2.17
N ARG A 98 18.25 4.75 -1.14
CA ARG A 98 19.71 4.66 -1.28
C ARG A 98 20.00 3.60 -2.34
N GLN A 99 21.03 3.82 -3.15
CA GLN A 99 21.38 2.92 -4.25
C GLN A 99 21.36 1.45 -3.78
N ALA A 100 20.53 0.64 -4.43
CA ALA A 100 20.30 -0.77 -4.08
C ALA A 100 21.58 -1.62 -4.06
N SER A 101 22.60 -1.22 -4.84
CA SER A 101 23.91 -1.86 -4.89
C SER A 101 24.76 -1.66 -3.62
N VAL A 102 24.40 -0.71 -2.75
CA VAL A 102 25.12 -0.39 -1.49
C VAL A 102 24.25 -0.51 -0.24
N ALA A 103 22.93 -0.68 -0.37
CA ALA A 103 22.03 -0.92 0.74
C ALA A 103 20.91 -1.89 0.34
N SER A 104 20.73 -2.94 1.14
CA SER A 104 19.62 -3.87 0.96
C SER A 104 18.30 -3.21 1.36
N PRO A 105 17.16 -3.50 0.70
CA PRO A 105 15.85 -3.13 1.23
C PRO A 105 15.59 -3.62 2.66
N CYS A 106 16.29 -4.67 3.09
CA CYS A 106 16.25 -5.18 4.45
C CYS A 106 16.93 -4.27 5.49
N ASP A 107 17.72 -3.30 5.04
CA ASP A 107 18.37 -2.27 5.87
C ASP A 107 17.57 -0.96 5.92
N TRP A 108 16.43 -0.90 5.23
CA TRP A 108 15.57 0.28 5.22
C TRP A 108 14.84 0.41 6.55
N ALA A 109 14.73 1.64 7.05
CA ALA A 109 14.01 1.90 8.28
C ALA A 109 12.57 1.37 8.17
N GLY A 110 12.17 0.56 9.15
CA GLY A 110 10.84 -0.06 9.19
C GLY A 110 10.70 -1.36 8.39
N VAL A 111 11.70 -1.78 7.61
CA VAL A 111 11.66 -3.05 6.87
C VAL A 111 12.40 -4.14 7.63
N ARG A 112 11.84 -5.35 7.70
CA ARG A 112 12.54 -6.56 8.16
C ARG A 112 12.38 -7.65 7.13
N CYS A 113 13.49 -8.32 6.85
CA CYS A 113 13.51 -9.50 6.00
C CYS A 113 13.89 -10.75 6.80
N ASP A 114 13.37 -11.89 6.36
CA ASP A 114 13.81 -13.22 6.77
C ASP A 114 13.76 -14.17 5.57
N GLY A 115 14.71 -15.08 5.45
CA GLY A 115 14.78 -16.04 4.33
C GLY A 115 14.82 -15.40 2.93
N GLY A 116 15.27 -14.14 2.81
CA GLY A 116 15.25 -13.40 1.53
C GLY A 116 13.91 -12.80 1.16
N HIS A 117 12.98 -12.66 2.12
CA HIS A 117 11.66 -12.07 1.89
C HIS A 117 11.35 -11.00 2.95
N VAL A 118 10.59 -9.98 2.60
CA VAL A 118 10.03 -8.99 3.51
C VAL A 118 8.99 -9.67 4.40
N THR A 119 9.26 -9.69 5.71
CA THR A 119 8.38 -10.31 6.71
C THR A 119 7.73 -9.30 7.62
N ARG A 120 8.26 -8.07 7.74
CA ARG A 120 7.66 -7.01 8.56
C ARG A 120 7.82 -5.63 7.91
N LEU A 121 6.73 -4.88 7.91
CA LEU A 121 6.66 -3.45 7.60
C LEU A 121 6.17 -2.71 8.83
N LEU A 122 7.06 -1.92 9.43
CA LEU A 122 6.89 -1.23 10.69
C LEU A 122 7.00 0.28 10.46
N LEU A 123 5.91 0.88 9.97
CA LEU A 123 5.85 2.28 9.52
C LEU A 123 4.79 3.09 10.29
N ALA A 124 4.42 2.64 11.49
CA ALA A 124 3.47 3.36 12.33
C ALA A 124 4.06 4.69 12.81
N GLY A 125 3.25 5.74 12.87
CA GLY A 125 3.70 7.05 13.38
C GLY A 125 4.78 7.72 12.53
N ASN A 126 4.77 7.52 11.21
CA ASN A 126 5.88 7.93 10.33
C ASN A 126 5.50 9.00 9.29
N GLY A 127 4.33 9.62 9.44
CA GLY A 127 3.86 10.70 8.58
C GLY A 127 3.47 10.26 7.16
N LEU A 128 3.17 8.98 6.95
CA LEU A 128 2.71 8.48 5.64
C LEU A 128 1.39 9.16 5.28
N HIS A 129 1.28 9.69 4.07
CA HIS A 129 0.08 10.37 3.58
C HIS A 129 -0.22 10.00 2.14
N GLY A 130 -1.47 10.08 1.70
CA GLY A 130 -1.87 9.62 0.36
C GLY A 130 -2.48 8.21 0.40
N GLN A 131 -2.44 7.49 -0.73
CA GLN A 131 -3.15 6.21 -0.88
C GLN A 131 -2.20 5.02 -0.76
N LEU A 132 -2.70 3.93 -0.16
CA LEU A 132 -2.00 2.64 -0.19
C LEU A 132 -1.99 2.08 -1.62
N PRO A 133 -0.83 1.63 -2.14
CA PRO A 133 -0.74 1.12 -3.50
C PRO A 133 -1.26 -0.31 -3.58
N ARG A 134 -1.78 -0.71 -4.74
CA ARG A 134 -2.17 -2.11 -5.02
C ARG A 134 -1.03 -3.10 -4.83
N LEU A 135 0.22 -2.66 -5.04
CA LEU A 135 1.39 -3.50 -4.83
C LEU A 135 1.63 -3.87 -3.35
N ILE A 136 0.79 -3.43 -2.40
CA ILE A 136 0.81 -3.94 -1.03
C ILE A 136 0.67 -5.48 -0.96
N GLY A 137 0.00 -6.11 -1.95
CA GLY A 137 -0.09 -7.57 -2.07
C GLY A 137 1.21 -8.28 -2.49
N SER A 138 2.30 -7.54 -2.73
CA SER A 138 3.55 -8.12 -3.25
C SER A 138 4.40 -8.85 -2.20
N PHE A 139 3.96 -8.94 -0.94
CA PHE A 139 4.73 -9.47 0.19
C PHE A 139 4.15 -10.78 0.73
N PRO A 140 4.33 -11.92 0.03
CA PRO A 140 3.66 -13.17 0.38
C PRO A 140 4.03 -13.70 1.77
N PHE A 141 5.19 -13.32 2.31
CA PHE A 141 5.68 -13.75 3.62
C PHE A 141 5.50 -12.69 4.72
N LEU A 142 4.72 -11.64 4.45
CA LEU A 142 4.51 -10.57 5.43
C LEU A 142 3.72 -11.10 6.63
N THR A 143 4.30 -10.97 7.82
CA THR A 143 3.66 -11.35 9.08
C THR A 143 3.16 -10.13 9.85
N HIS A 144 3.80 -8.98 9.67
CA HIS A 144 3.48 -7.74 10.40
C HIS A 144 3.38 -6.56 9.44
N LEU A 145 2.22 -5.90 9.44
CA LEU A 145 1.95 -4.68 8.69
C LEU A 145 1.45 -3.58 9.63
N GLN A 146 2.35 -2.72 10.11
CA GLN A 146 2.00 -1.65 11.04
C GLN A 146 2.01 -0.31 10.33
N LEU A 147 0.83 0.25 10.12
CA LEU A 147 0.58 1.52 9.43
C LEU A 147 -0.26 2.48 10.27
N ALA A 148 -0.49 2.15 11.55
CA ALA A 148 -1.25 3.00 12.47
C ALA A 148 -0.60 4.38 12.67
N ASP A 149 -1.38 5.36 13.11
CA ASP A 149 -0.90 6.71 13.44
C ASP A 149 -0.23 7.41 12.24
N ASN A 150 -0.90 7.36 11.09
CA ASN A 150 -0.46 8.00 9.86
C ASN A 150 -1.62 8.84 9.27
N GLN A 151 -1.41 9.40 8.09
CA GLN A 151 -2.34 10.26 7.37
C GLN A 151 -2.76 9.61 6.05
N LEU A 152 -2.78 8.27 6.00
CA LEU A 152 -3.22 7.53 4.82
C LEU A 152 -4.71 7.75 4.59
N GLN A 153 -5.10 7.84 3.33
CA GLN A 153 -6.43 8.19 2.90
C GLN A 153 -6.90 7.32 1.73
N GLY A 154 -8.21 7.27 1.52
CA GLY A 154 -8.82 6.52 0.44
C GLY A 154 -9.02 5.04 0.78
N PRO A 155 -9.57 4.24 -0.16
CA PRO A 155 -9.93 2.86 0.12
C PRO A 155 -8.68 1.99 0.30
N VAL A 156 -8.79 0.98 1.17
CA VAL A 156 -7.79 -0.08 1.26
C VAL A 156 -7.84 -0.94 -0.04
N PRO A 157 -6.71 -1.12 -0.75
CA PRO A 157 -6.66 -1.95 -1.96
C PRO A 157 -7.10 -3.40 -1.71
N ALA A 158 -7.76 -4.03 -2.70
CA ALA A 158 -8.25 -5.41 -2.56
C ALA A 158 -7.10 -6.41 -2.46
N GLU A 159 -5.95 -6.05 -3.03
CA GLU A 159 -4.70 -6.81 -3.01
C GLU A 159 -4.15 -7.02 -1.58
N ILE A 160 -4.70 -6.31 -0.57
CA ILE A 160 -4.42 -6.64 0.82
C ILE A 160 -4.93 -8.03 1.22
N CYS A 161 -5.92 -8.55 0.48
CA CYS A 161 -6.42 -9.91 0.63
C CYS A 161 -5.36 -10.96 0.28
N ASP A 162 -4.36 -10.63 -0.54
CA ASP A 162 -3.28 -11.55 -0.92
C ASP A 162 -2.33 -11.86 0.26
N LEU A 163 -2.43 -11.08 1.35
CA LEU A 163 -1.60 -11.22 2.55
C LEU A 163 -2.29 -12.00 3.68
N VAL A 164 -3.55 -12.40 3.48
CA VAL A 164 -4.44 -12.90 4.56
C VAL A 164 -3.91 -14.17 5.23
N ASP A 165 -3.24 -15.04 4.47
CA ASP A 165 -2.77 -16.32 5.00
C ASP A 165 -1.50 -16.19 5.86
N THR A 166 -0.75 -15.09 5.74
CA THR A 166 0.56 -14.93 6.38
C THR A 166 0.60 -13.81 7.43
N VAL A 167 -0.24 -12.79 7.30
CA VAL A 167 -0.26 -11.66 8.22
C VAL A 167 -0.87 -12.06 9.57
N GLN A 168 -0.05 -11.95 10.61
CA GLN A 168 -0.41 -12.21 12.01
C GLN A 168 -0.87 -10.94 12.72
N LEU A 169 -0.31 -9.79 12.32
CA LEU A 169 -0.63 -8.49 12.89
C LEU A 169 -0.71 -7.44 11.78
N ALA A 170 -1.85 -6.79 11.65
CA ALA A 170 -1.99 -5.59 10.84
C ALA A 170 -2.68 -4.47 11.62
N THR A 171 -2.12 -3.25 11.56
CA THR A 171 -2.67 -2.08 12.24
C THR A 171 -2.81 -0.90 11.27
N PHE A 172 -4.02 -0.32 11.22
CA PHE A 172 -4.35 0.84 10.37
C PHE A 172 -5.05 1.96 11.15
N SER A 173 -5.22 1.80 12.46
CA SER A 173 -5.88 2.78 13.32
C SER A 173 -5.25 4.16 13.20
N TYR A 174 -6.04 5.21 13.43
CA TYR A 174 -5.57 6.59 13.32
C TYR A 174 -4.99 6.89 11.93
N ASN A 175 -5.79 6.55 10.91
CA ASN A 175 -5.66 6.99 9.51
C ASN A 175 -7.04 7.48 9.02
N GLN A 176 -7.13 7.91 7.76
CA GLN A 176 -8.36 8.31 7.07
C GLN A 176 -8.76 7.28 5.99
N LEU A 177 -8.48 6.01 6.27
CA LEU A 177 -8.78 4.85 5.42
C LEU A 177 -10.23 4.41 5.53
#